data_AF-A0A2N9I3G2-F1
#
_entry.id   AF-A0A2N9I3G2-F1
#
_cell.length_a   1.000
_cell.length_b   1.000
_cell.length_c   1.000
_cell.angle_alpha   90.00
_cell.angle_beta   90.00
_cell.angle_gamma   90.00
#
_symmetry.space_group_name_H-M   'P 1'
#
loop_
_entity.id
_entity.type
_entity.pdbx_description
1 polymer ?
#
loop_
_entity_poly.entity_id
_entity_poly.type
_entity_poly.pdbx_seq_one_letter_code
_entity_poly.pdbx_strand_id
1 'polypeptide(L)'
;MSEDASSYPPIEPSNFDLIVLGTGLPESMIAAATSANNKTVLHLDPNPFYGSHYASLSLPDLSTFLNSHSTPPPPPPSTPSDCHDYTPLPLTPRPLYSHVEISSYAPEVLDEHSRKFNIDLCGPRVLFCADKSIDLILKSGANQYIDFKSIDASFVCDENGRLKNVPDSRAAIFKDKSLGLTEKNQLMRKCGCLQR
;
A
#
# COMPACT_ATOMS: atom_id res chain seq x y z
N MET A 1 -35.10 15.04 -16.19
CA MET A 1 -34.92 15.55 -14.81
C MET A 1 -33.45 15.84 -14.64
N SER A 2 -33.09 17.11 -14.70
CA SER A 2 -31.76 17.64 -14.46
C SER A 2 -31.47 17.52 -12.96
N GLU A 3 -30.65 16.54 -12.58
CA GLU A 3 -30.11 16.47 -11.23
C GLU A 3 -29.23 17.69 -11.02
N ASP A 4 -29.70 18.55 -10.13
CA ASP A 4 -29.01 19.72 -9.61
C ASP A 4 -27.62 19.25 -9.14
N ALA A 5 -26.57 19.79 -9.76
CA ALA A 5 -25.19 19.56 -9.32
C ALA A 5 -25.11 20.09 -7.89
N SER A 6 -25.24 19.19 -6.92
CA SER A 6 -25.33 19.53 -5.51
C SER A 6 -24.14 20.42 -5.14
N SER A 7 -24.47 21.65 -4.73
CA SER A 7 -23.52 22.66 -4.28
C SER A 7 -22.71 22.10 -3.11
N TYR A 8 -21.56 21.50 -3.40
CA TYR A 8 -20.57 21.19 -2.37
C TYR A 8 -20.24 22.48 -1.63
N PRO A 9 -20.18 22.46 -0.28
CA PRO A 9 -19.85 23.66 0.46
C PRO A 9 -18.48 24.16 0.00
N PRO A 10 -18.32 25.48 -0.21
CA PRO A 10 -17.02 26.03 -0.57
C PRO A 10 -16.02 25.65 0.52
N ILE A 11 -14.90 25.09 0.08
CA ILE A 11 -13.81 24.73 0.98
C ILE A 11 -13.09 26.03 1.33
N GLU A 12 -13.06 26.37 2.62
CA GLU A 12 -12.19 27.41 3.14
C GLU A 12 -10.96 26.77 3.81
N PRO A 13 -9.74 27.24 3.51
CA PRO A 13 -9.38 28.30 2.58
C PRO A 13 -9.46 27.88 1.10
N SER A 14 -9.54 28.86 0.19
CA SER A 14 -9.55 28.63 -1.27
C SER A 14 -8.15 28.62 -1.91
N ASN A 15 -7.11 28.92 -1.13
CA ASN A 15 -5.72 28.97 -1.57
C ASN A 15 -4.87 28.07 -0.69
N PHE A 16 -4.03 27.25 -1.32
CA PHE A 16 -3.13 26.32 -0.66
C PHE A 16 -1.72 26.43 -1.26
N ASP A 17 -0.68 26.25 -0.46
CA ASP A 17 0.71 26.17 -0.94
C ASP A 17 0.95 24.90 -1.80
N LEU A 18 0.23 23.81 -1.51
CA LEU A 18 0.32 22.55 -2.23
C LEU A 18 -1.05 21.86 -2.32
N ILE A 19 -1.39 21.35 -3.51
CA ILE A 19 -2.53 20.44 -3.72
C ILE A 19 -1.97 19.08 -4.13
N VAL A 20 -2.37 18.03 -3.40
CA VAL A 20 -1.96 16.64 -3.63
C VAL A 20 -3.19 15.82 -4.02
N LEU A 21 -3.08 15.06 -5.11
CA LEU A 21 -4.14 14.19 -5.61
C LEU A 21 -3.73 12.71 -5.43
N GLY A 22 -4.56 11.96 -4.71
CA GLY A 22 -4.28 10.63 -4.19
C GLY A 22 -3.68 10.67 -2.78
N THR A 23 -4.03 9.68 -1.97
CA THR A 23 -3.54 9.48 -0.60
C THR A 23 -2.66 8.24 -0.47
N GLY A 24 -1.96 7.88 -1.56
CA GLY A 24 -0.95 6.84 -1.51
C GLY A 24 0.20 7.21 -0.58
N LEU A 25 1.10 6.25 -0.37
CA LEU A 25 2.23 6.45 0.55
C LEU A 25 3.15 7.60 0.10
N PRO A 26 3.59 7.72 -1.17
CA PRO A 26 4.40 8.85 -1.62
C PRO A 26 3.69 10.21 -1.47
N GLU A 27 2.42 10.26 -1.85
CA GLU A 27 1.58 11.46 -1.79
C GLU A 27 1.43 11.94 -0.35
N SER A 28 1.12 11.01 0.56
CA SER A 28 1.01 11.26 1.99
C SER A 28 2.32 11.71 2.61
N MET A 29 3.45 11.15 2.19
CA MET A 29 4.77 11.57 2.65
C MET A 29 5.09 13.02 2.25
N ILE A 30 4.81 13.40 1.00
CA ILE A 30 5.02 14.77 0.51
C ILE A 30 4.07 15.75 1.20
N ALA A 31 2.79 15.38 1.36
CA ALA A 31 1.80 16.17 2.06
C ALA A 31 2.21 16.42 3.52
N ALA A 32 2.63 15.37 4.24
CA ALA A 32 3.09 15.47 5.62
C ALA A 32 4.36 16.32 5.76
N ALA A 33 5.36 16.11 4.87
CA ALA A 33 6.59 16.90 4.89
C ALA A 33 6.34 18.39 4.62
N THR A 34 5.42 18.70 3.70
CA THR A 34 5.04 20.08 3.38
C THR A 34 4.30 20.73 4.56
N SER A 35 3.33 20.03 5.14
CA SER A 35 2.60 20.48 6.32
C SER A 35 3.51 20.72 7.53
N ALA A 36 4.49 19.83 7.76
CA ALA A 36 5.50 19.98 8.82
C ALA A 36 6.38 21.23 8.67
N ASN A 37 6.45 21.81 7.46
CA ASN A 37 7.13 23.08 7.18
C ASN A 37 6.17 24.30 7.26
N ASN A 38 5.02 24.17 7.93
CA ASN A 38 4.00 25.21 8.11
C ASN A 38 3.39 25.73 6.80
N LYS A 39 3.28 24.85 5.80
CA LYS A 39 2.64 25.13 4.51
C LYS A 39 1.24 24.55 4.47
N THR A 40 0.31 25.25 3.81
CA THR A 40 -1.08 24.78 3.69
C THR A 40 -1.17 23.73 2.58
N VAL A 41 -1.73 22.56 2.91
CA VAL A 41 -1.84 21.42 1.98
C VAL A 41 -3.30 21.02 1.83
N LEU A 42 -3.78 20.94 0.59
CA LEU A 42 -5.05 20.30 0.24
C LEU A 42 -4.76 18.90 -0.28
N HIS A 43 -5.16 17.87 0.46
CA HIS A 43 -4.90 16.47 0.13
C HIS A 43 -6.21 15.79 -0.24
N LEU A 44 -6.35 15.40 -1.50
CA LEU A 44 -7.60 14.86 -2.07
C LEU A 44 -7.37 13.43 -2.53
N ASP A 45 -8.40 12.59 -2.51
CA ASP A 45 -8.38 11.27 -3.15
C ASP A 45 -9.70 11.05 -3.90
N PRO A 46 -9.68 10.54 -5.14
CA PRO A 46 -10.91 10.13 -5.81
C PRO A 46 -11.56 8.88 -5.20
N ASN A 47 -10.81 8.08 -4.45
CA ASN A 47 -11.32 6.89 -3.80
C ASN A 47 -12.04 7.23 -2.49
N PRO A 48 -13.06 6.45 -2.09
CA PRO A 48 -13.73 6.63 -0.80
C PRO A 48 -12.90 6.12 0.40
N PHE A 49 -11.64 5.75 0.20
CA PHE A 49 -10.74 5.19 1.19
C PHE A 49 -9.32 5.74 1.02
N TYR A 50 -8.52 5.70 2.08
CA TYR A 50 -7.13 6.14 2.06
C TYR A 50 -6.19 5.09 1.45
N GLY A 51 -5.05 5.55 0.94
CA GLY A 51 -3.94 4.71 0.52
C GLY A 51 -3.89 4.46 -0.98
N SER A 52 -4.94 4.79 -1.75
CA SER A 52 -4.99 4.50 -3.18
C SER A 52 -4.59 3.03 -3.46
N HIS A 53 -3.53 2.75 -4.23
CA HIS A 53 -3.01 1.39 -4.44
C HIS A 53 -2.28 0.77 -3.24
N TYR A 54 -1.95 1.57 -2.21
CA TYR A 54 -1.43 1.11 -0.92
C TYR A 54 -2.53 0.79 0.09
N ALA A 55 -3.81 0.90 -0.28
CA ALA A 55 -4.91 0.64 0.65
C ALA A 55 -5.00 -0.83 1.09
N SER A 56 -5.45 -1.02 2.32
CA SER A 56 -5.89 -2.30 2.87
C SER A 56 -7.41 -2.25 3.02
N LEU A 57 -8.13 -3.16 2.35
CA LEU A 57 -9.58 -3.15 2.31
C LEU A 57 -10.17 -4.32 3.09
N SER A 58 -11.33 -4.10 3.70
CA SER A 58 -12.14 -5.18 4.26
C SER A 58 -12.69 -6.08 3.15
N LEU A 59 -13.18 -7.29 3.47
CA LEU A 59 -13.71 -8.20 2.44
C LEU A 59 -14.84 -7.60 1.59
N PRO A 60 -15.85 -6.91 2.18
CA PRO A 60 -16.91 -6.27 1.40
C PRO A 60 -16.39 -5.13 0.52
N ASP A 61 -15.48 -4.31 1.05
CA ASP A 61 -14.89 -3.16 0.33
C ASP A 61 -14.02 -3.64 -0.84
N LEU A 62 -13.23 -4.70 -0.62
CA LEU A 62 -12.43 -5.32 -1.67
C LEU A 62 -13.31 -5.85 -2.80
N SER A 63 -14.38 -6.57 -2.46
CA SER A 63 -15.31 -7.10 -3.48
C SER A 63 -15.93 -5.96 -4.29
N THR A 64 -16.31 -4.87 -3.63
CA THR A 64 -16.89 -3.67 -4.27
C THR A 64 -15.87 -2.98 -5.17
N PHE A 65 -14.64 -2.81 -4.68
CA PHE A 65 -13.52 -2.22 -5.42
C PHE A 65 -13.16 -3.02 -6.68
N LEU A 66 -13.06 -4.35 -6.58
CA LEU A 66 -12.71 -5.20 -7.71
C LEU A 66 -13.79 -5.21 -8.80
N ASN A 67 -15.07 -5.19 -8.40
CA ASN A 67 -16.19 -5.09 -9.33
C ASN A 67 -16.22 -3.74 -10.07
N SER A 68 -15.92 -2.62 -9.39
CA SER A 68 -15.89 -1.29 -10.01
C SER A 68 -14.73 -1.09 -11.00
N HIS A 69 -13.63 -1.81 -10.81
CA HIS A 69 -12.47 -1.78 -11.71
C HIS A 69 -12.61 -2.73 -12.92
N SER A 70 -13.62 -3.60 -12.90
CA SER A 70 -13.90 -4.53 -14.00
C SER A 70 -14.73 -3.88 -15.13
N THR A 71 -15.31 -2.70 -14.89
CA THR A 71 -16.07 -1.95 -15.89
C THR A 71 -15.21 -0.85 -16.53
N PRO A 72 -15.31 -0.61 -17.86
CA PRO A 72 -14.60 0.49 -18.50
C PRO A 72 -15.05 1.83 -17.89
N PRO A 73 -14.12 2.78 -17.65
CA PRO A 73 -14.52 4.11 -17.21
C PRO A 73 -15.45 4.76 -18.24
N PRO A 74 -16.48 5.51 -17.80
CA PRO A 74 -17.33 6.25 -18.72
C PRO A 74 -16.50 7.24 -19.54
N PRO A 75 -16.91 7.56 -20.78
CA PRO A 75 -16.23 8.56 -21.59
C PRO A 75 -16.19 9.91 -20.84
N PRO A 76 -15.09 10.68 -20.97
CA PRO A 76 -14.99 11.97 -20.30
C PRO A 76 -16.15 12.87 -20.72
N PRO A 77 -16.75 13.64 -19.79
CA PRO A 77 -17.80 14.57 -20.14
C PRO A 77 -17.27 15.60 -21.14
N SER A 78 -18.00 15.80 -22.24
CA SER A 78 -17.74 16.85 -23.22
C SER A 78 -17.94 18.20 -22.54
N THR A 79 -16.85 18.83 -22.11
CA THR A 79 -16.88 20.17 -21.52
C THR A 79 -17.13 21.19 -22.63
N PRO A 80 -18.16 22.06 -22.52
CA PRO A 80 -18.33 23.19 -23.43
C PRO A 80 -17.13 24.12 -23.28
N SER A 81 -16.46 24.39 -24.40
CA SER A 81 -15.37 25.36 -24.52
C SER A 81 -15.89 26.79 -24.42
N ASP A 82 -16.33 27.22 -23.24
CA ASP A 82 -16.61 28.63 -23.00
C ASP A 82 -15.96 29.10 -21.69
N CYS A 83 -14.88 29.87 -21.87
CA CYS A 83 -14.30 30.80 -20.90
C CYS A 83 -13.78 30.22 -19.58
N HIS A 84 -12.57 29.63 -19.57
CA HIS A 84 -11.82 29.49 -18.32
C HIS A 84 -10.30 29.57 -18.51
N ASP A 85 -9.61 30.26 -17.59
CA ASP A 85 -8.15 30.44 -17.49
C ASP A 85 -7.37 29.17 -17.07
N TYR A 86 -7.99 27.99 -17.13
CA TYR A 86 -7.34 26.73 -16.75
C TYR A 86 -7.23 25.77 -17.93
N THR A 87 -6.20 24.93 -17.90
CA THR A 87 -6.04 23.82 -18.86
C THR A 87 -6.55 22.54 -18.20
N PRO A 88 -7.65 21.92 -18.69
CA PRO A 88 -8.11 20.65 -18.15
C PRO A 88 -7.08 19.57 -18.46
N LEU A 89 -6.57 18.89 -17.43
CA LEU A 89 -5.71 17.73 -17.59
C LEU A 89 -6.57 16.47 -17.46
N PRO A 90 -6.68 15.62 -18.50
CA PRO A 90 -7.43 14.38 -18.40
C PRO A 90 -6.69 13.42 -17.47
N LEU A 91 -7.24 13.19 -16.29
CA LEU A 91 -6.77 12.15 -15.38
C LEU A 91 -7.42 10.83 -15.79
N THR A 92 -6.69 9.98 -16.51
CA THR A 92 -7.13 8.61 -16.83
C THR A 92 -6.70 7.67 -15.71
N PRO A 93 -7.63 7.11 -14.93
CA PRO A 93 -7.29 6.06 -13.97
C PRO A 93 -6.76 4.86 -14.75
N ARG A 94 -5.56 4.39 -14.39
CA ARG A 94 -5.03 3.15 -14.96
C ARG A 94 -5.50 2.00 -14.07
N PRO A 95 -6.35 1.07 -14.57
CA PRO A 95 -6.78 -0.06 -13.77
C PRO A 95 -5.56 -0.92 -13.41
N LEU A 96 -5.45 -1.27 -12.14
CA LEU A 96 -4.37 -2.13 -11.64
C LEU A 96 -4.59 -3.60 -12.00
N TYR A 97 -5.86 -4.01 -12.09
CA TYR A 97 -6.28 -5.37 -12.37
C TYR A 97 -7.09 -5.38 -13.67
N SER A 98 -6.83 -6.36 -14.54
CA SER A 98 -7.50 -6.49 -15.83
C SER A 98 -8.41 -7.72 -15.91
N HIS A 99 -8.21 -8.71 -15.05
CA HIS A 99 -8.97 -9.95 -15.05
C HIS A 99 -9.22 -10.37 -13.60
N VAL A 100 -10.41 -10.08 -13.11
CA VAL A 100 -10.83 -10.39 -11.74
C VAL A 100 -11.89 -11.49 -11.80
N GLU A 101 -11.66 -12.57 -11.07
CA GLU A 101 -12.68 -13.58 -10.78
C GLU A 101 -12.81 -13.69 -9.26
N ILE A 102 -14.04 -13.55 -8.75
CA ILE A 102 -14.33 -13.63 -7.32
C ILE A 102 -15.12 -14.90 -7.06
N SER A 103 -14.49 -15.88 -6.41
CA SER A 103 -15.14 -17.09 -5.92
C SER A 103 -15.19 -17.07 -4.40
N SER A 104 -16.38 -17.20 -3.82
CA SER A 104 -16.57 -17.29 -2.37
C SER A 104 -16.80 -18.73 -1.94
N TYR A 105 -16.11 -19.15 -0.88
CA TYR A 105 -16.32 -20.44 -0.22
C TYR A 105 -16.81 -20.17 1.20
N ALA A 106 -17.95 -20.78 1.58
CA ALA A 106 -18.62 -20.53 2.86
C ALA A 106 -18.94 -19.03 3.13
N PRO A 107 -19.82 -18.41 2.31
CA PRO A 107 -20.11 -16.97 2.37
C PRO A 107 -20.62 -16.50 3.74
N GLU A 108 -21.43 -17.32 4.42
CA GLU A 108 -21.96 -17.00 5.76
C GLU A 108 -20.86 -16.75 6.79
N VAL A 109 -19.78 -17.56 6.74
CA VAL A 109 -18.64 -17.43 7.66
C VAL A 109 -17.83 -16.18 7.34
N LEU A 110 -17.64 -15.90 6.05
CA LEU A 110 -16.93 -14.70 5.59
C LEU A 110 -17.69 -13.43 5.96
N ASP A 111 -19.02 -13.43 5.86
CA ASP A 111 -19.85 -12.29 6.24
C ASP A 111 -19.79 -12.02 7.75
N GLU A 112 -19.89 -13.07 8.57
CA GLU A 112 -19.77 -12.99 10.03
C GLU A 112 -18.39 -12.42 10.46
N HIS A 113 -17.34 -12.74 9.71
CA HIS A 113 -15.95 -12.38 10.01
C HIS A 113 -15.39 -11.24 9.15
N SER A 114 -16.22 -10.61 8.32
CA SER A 114 -15.83 -9.68 7.26
C SER A 114 -14.92 -8.55 7.72
N ARG A 115 -15.16 -8.01 8.92
CA ARG A 115 -14.38 -6.92 9.52
C ARG A 115 -13.10 -7.36 10.25
N LYS A 116 -12.84 -8.67 10.36
CA LYS A 116 -11.61 -9.19 10.97
C LYS A 116 -10.44 -9.24 10.00
N PHE A 117 -10.70 -9.04 8.71
CA PHE A 117 -9.70 -9.10 7.66
C PHE A 117 -9.50 -7.73 7.04
N ASN A 118 -8.24 -7.39 6.79
CA ASN A 118 -7.84 -6.31 5.91
C ASN A 118 -6.88 -6.90 4.88
N ILE A 119 -7.16 -6.68 3.61
CA ILE A 119 -6.39 -7.24 2.49
C ILE A 119 -5.71 -6.10 1.75
N ASP A 120 -4.39 -6.17 1.68
CA ASP A 120 -3.57 -5.18 0.98
C ASP A 120 -3.72 -5.33 -0.54
N LEU A 121 -4.15 -4.27 -1.22
CA LEU A 121 -4.35 -4.29 -2.68
C LEU A 121 -3.04 -4.62 -3.43
N CYS A 122 -1.99 -3.89 -3.09
CA CYS A 122 -0.63 -4.09 -3.57
C CYS A 122 0.05 -5.41 -3.18
N GLY A 123 -0.58 -6.26 -2.37
CA GLY A 123 0.00 -7.49 -1.83
C GLY A 123 0.95 -7.28 -0.64
N PRO A 124 1.51 -8.39 -0.11
CA PRO A 124 2.32 -8.38 1.11
C PRO A 124 3.57 -7.51 0.97
N ARG A 125 3.83 -6.68 1.98
CA ARG A 125 5.06 -5.88 2.08
C ARG A 125 5.73 -6.10 3.41
N VAL A 126 7.05 -6.01 3.39
CA VAL A 126 7.88 -6.13 4.57
C VAL A 126 8.80 -4.93 4.63
N LEU A 127 9.05 -4.42 5.83
CA LEU A 127 10.03 -3.37 6.07
C LEU A 127 11.28 -4.01 6.66
N PHE A 128 12.43 -3.64 6.13
CA PHE A 128 13.69 -4.03 6.74
C PHE A 128 13.90 -3.19 8.00
N CYS A 129 14.28 -3.84 9.10
CA CYS A 129 14.47 -3.16 10.39
C CYS A 129 15.54 -2.06 10.34
N ALA A 130 16.55 -2.24 9.50
CA ALA A 130 17.65 -1.30 9.28
C ALA A 130 17.49 -0.54 7.95
N ASP A 131 16.28 -0.04 7.67
CA ASP A 131 15.98 0.76 6.48
C ASP A 131 15.78 2.23 6.81
N LYS A 132 16.08 3.11 5.86
CA LYS A 132 15.82 4.55 5.96
C LYS A 132 14.33 4.87 6.11
N SER A 133 13.43 3.99 5.66
CA SER A 133 12.00 4.14 5.89
C SER A 133 11.66 4.05 7.38
N ILE A 134 12.33 3.19 8.14
CA ILE A 134 12.15 3.08 9.60
C ILE A 134 12.67 4.35 10.28
N ASP A 135 13.83 4.85 9.88
CA ASP A 135 14.35 6.13 10.37
C ASP A 135 13.36 7.28 10.13
N LEU A 136 12.72 7.29 8.95
CA LEU A 136 11.75 8.32 8.61
C LEU A 136 10.48 8.22 9.46
N ILE A 137 9.96 7.01 9.68
CA ILE A 137 8.80 6.75 10.55
C ILE A 137 9.05 7.25 11.98
N LEU A 138 10.26 7.03 12.50
CA LEU A 138 10.65 7.52 13.82
C LEU A 138 10.76 9.05 13.85
N LYS A 139 11.42 9.64 12.84
CA LYS A 139 11.63 11.10 12.77
C LYS A 139 10.35 11.88 12.55
N SER A 140 9.38 11.32 11.82
CA SER A 140 8.08 11.97 11.56
C SER A 140 7.09 11.82 12.70
N GLY A 141 7.36 10.96 13.69
CA GLY A 141 6.43 10.60 14.75
C GLY A 141 5.31 9.64 14.32
N ALA A 142 5.37 9.13 13.08
CA ALA A 142 4.38 8.20 12.55
C ALA A 142 4.33 6.87 13.34
N ASN A 143 5.39 6.54 14.07
CA ASN A 143 5.47 5.38 14.96
C ASN A 143 4.41 5.36 16.07
N GLN A 144 3.71 6.46 16.33
CA GLN A 144 2.59 6.51 17.29
C GLN A 144 1.28 5.94 16.71
N TYR A 145 1.21 5.75 15.39
CA TYR A 145 -0.01 5.35 14.68
C TYR A 145 0.09 3.97 14.04
N ILE A 146 1.26 3.32 14.12
CA ILE A 146 1.52 2.03 13.49
C ILE A 146 2.28 1.12 14.44
N ASP A 147 1.87 -0.14 14.45
CA ASP A 147 2.56 -1.21 15.16
C ASP A 147 3.14 -2.21 14.16
N PHE A 148 4.26 -2.85 14.54
CA PHE A 148 4.94 -3.83 13.72
C PHE A 148 4.95 -5.20 14.38
N LYS A 149 4.80 -6.23 13.53
CA LYS A 149 5.07 -7.62 13.90
C LYS A 149 6.29 -8.11 13.12
N SER A 150 7.22 -8.76 13.81
CA SER A 150 8.38 -9.40 13.18
C SER A 150 7.95 -10.58 12.32
N ILE A 151 8.71 -10.84 11.26
CA ILE A 151 8.57 -12.07 10.47
C ILE A 151 9.15 -13.22 11.29
N ASP A 152 8.37 -14.30 11.43
CA ASP A 152 8.75 -15.44 12.28
C ASP A 152 9.75 -16.39 11.60
N ALA A 153 9.71 -16.50 10.26
CA ALA A 153 10.60 -17.37 9.49
C ALA A 153 10.68 -16.95 8.02
N SER A 154 11.80 -17.28 7.38
CA SER A 154 12.02 -17.10 5.94
C SER A 154 12.22 -18.45 5.28
N PHE A 155 11.59 -18.71 4.14
CA PHE A 155 11.68 -19.98 3.44
C PHE A 155 12.20 -19.78 2.02
N VAL A 156 12.99 -20.75 1.55
CA VAL A 156 13.37 -20.90 0.14
C VAL A 156 12.67 -22.11 -0.45
N CYS A 157 12.22 -22.00 -1.69
CA CYS A 157 11.60 -23.09 -2.43
C CYS A 157 12.64 -23.73 -3.35
N ASP A 158 12.76 -25.05 -3.35
CA ASP A 158 13.62 -25.77 -4.30
C ASP A 158 12.89 -26.10 -5.62
N GLU A 159 13.64 -26.63 -6.59
CA GLU A 159 13.13 -27.00 -7.93
C GLU A 159 11.97 -28.02 -7.88
N ASN A 160 11.85 -28.77 -6.78
CA ASN A 160 10.78 -29.75 -6.57
C ASN A 160 9.58 -29.15 -5.81
N GLY A 161 9.55 -27.84 -5.59
CA GLY A 161 8.49 -27.16 -4.86
C GLY A 161 8.56 -27.31 -3.34
N ARG A 162 9.66 -27.81 -2.78
CA ARG A 162 9.77 -28.02 -1.32
C ARG A 162 10.29 -26.77 -0.64
N LEU A 163 9.54 -26.30 0.36
CA LEU A 163 9.95 -25.19 1.22
C LEU A 163 10.97 -25.65 2.26
N LYS A 164 12.06 -24.90 2.37
CA LYS A 164 13.12 -25.09 3.38
C LYS A 164 13.31 -23.80 4.16
N ASN A 165 13.32 -23.90 5.48
CA ASN A 165 13.57 -22.75 6.34
C ASN A 165 15.01 -22.26 6.15
N VAL A 166 15.19 -20.94 6.07
CA VAL A 166 16.49 -20.28 5.98
C VAL A 166 16.98 -19.98 7.39
N PRO A 167 18.16 -20.49 7.79
CA PRO A 167 18.74 -20.15 9.08
C PRO A 167 18.98 -18.64 9.22
N ASP A 168 18.34 -18.04 10.23
CA ASP A 168 18.34 -16.60 10.50
C ASP A 168 19.37 -16.16 11.55
N SER A 169 20.06 -17.12 12.16
CA SER A 169 20.96 -16.88 13.28
C SER A 169 22.13 -17.86 13.27
N ARG A 170 23.23 -17.48 13.95
CA ARG A 170 24.41 -18.34 14.12
C ARG A 170 24.05 -19.70 14.73
N ALA A 171 23.13 -19.70 15.69
CA ALA A 171 22.64 -20.93 16.34
C ALA A 171 21.80 -21.78 15.37
N ALA A 172 20.96 -21.17 14.55
CA ALA A 172 20.19 -21.86 13.52
C ALA A 172 21.13 -22.49 12.47
N ILE A 173 22.14 -21.76 11.99
CA ILE A 173 23.14 -22.27 11.04
C ILE A 173 23.85 -23.49 11.62
N PHE A 174 24.22 -23.43 12.91
CA PHE A 174 24.89 -24.56 13.55
C PHE A 174 24.00 -25.81 13.64
N LYS A 175 22.72 -25.63 14.00
CA LYS A 175 21.73 -26.71 14.13
C LYS A 175 21.26 -27.29 12.79
N ASP A 176 21.38 -26.54 11.70
CA ASP A 176 20.93 -26.96 10.38
C ASP A 176 21.66 -28.22 9.91
N LYS A 177 20.93 -29.29 9.57
CA LYS A 177 21.51 -30.55 9.09
C LYS A 177 21.68 -30.62 7.58
N SER A 178 21.10 -29.68 6.85
CA SER A 178 21.20 -29.60 5.38
C SER A 178 22.52 -29.01 4.90
N LEU A 179 23.20 -28.23 5.74
CA LEU A 179 24.48 -27.58 5.43
C LEU A 179 25.68 -28.40 5.92
N GLY A 180 26.67 -28.58 5.05
CA GLY A 180 27.96 -29.17 5.41
C GLY A 180 28.82 -28.23 6.27
N LEU A 181 29.84 -28.77 6.94
CA LEU A 181 30.75 -27.98 7.79
C LEU A 181 31.45 -26.83 7.04
N THR A 182 31.89 -27.09 5.81
CA THR A 182 32.54 -26.09 4.96
C THR A 182 31.58 -24.94 4.62
N GLU A 183 30.34 -25.24 4.28
CA GLU A 183 29.31 -24.26 3.94
C GLU A 183 28.93 -23.41 5.16
N LYS A 184 28.73 -24.05 6.32
CA LYS A 184 28.50 -23.36 7.60
C LYS A 184 29.64 -22.40 7.90
N ASN A 185 30.89 -22.84 7.76
CA ASN A 185 32.06 -21.99 8.01
C ASN A 185 32.13 -20.79 7.06
N GLN A 186 31.80 -20.97 5.77
CA GLN A 186 31.75 -19.88 4.80
C GLN A 186 30.64 -18.88 5.12
N LEU A 187 29.44 -19.36 5.45
CA LEU A 187 28.29 -18.52 5.80
C LEU A 187 28.59 -17.69 7.06
N MET A 188 29.14 -18.32 8.09
CA MET A 188 29.52 -17.63 9.33
C MET A 188 30.56 -16.52 9.10
N ARG A 189 31.53 -16.74 8.20
CA ARG A 189 32.51 -15.71 7.82
C ARG A 189 31.85 -14.57 7.05
N LYS A 190 31.05 -14.88 6.03
CA LYS A 190 30.38 -13.85 5.20
C LYS A 190 29.40 -13.01 6.02
N CYS A 191 28.52 -13.65 6.80
CA CYS A 191 27.57 -12.95 7.67
C CYS A 191 28.28 -12.12 8.76
N GLY A 192 29.40 -12.62 9.30
CA GLY A 192 30.21 -11.87 10.25
C GLY A 192 30.83 -10.58 9.68
N CYS A 193 31.11 -10.54 8.37
CA CYS A 193 31.59 -9.34 7.69
C CYS A 193 30.47 -8.34 7.34
N LEU A 194 29.24 -8.81 7.09
CA LEU A 194 28.07 -7.96 6.78
C LEU A 194 27.48 -7.25 8.00
N GLN A 195 27.79 -7.71 9.21
CA GLN A 195 27.34 -7.11 10.48
C GLN A 195 28.30 -6.05 11.05
N ARG A 196 29.36 -5.70 10.33
CA ARG A 196 30.30 -4.62 10.67
C ARG A 196 30.13 -3.46 9.71
#